data_AF-R7TWP4-F1
#
_entry.id   AF-R7TWP4-F1
#
_cell.length_a   1.000
_cell.length_b   1.000
_cell.length_c   1.000
_cell.angle_alpha   90.00
_cell.angle_beta   90.00
_cell.angle_gamma   90.00
#
_symmetry.space_group_name_H-M   'P 1'
#
loop_
_entity.id
_entity.type
_entity.pdbx_description
1 polymer ?
#
loop_
_entity_poly.entity_id
_entity_poly.type
_entity_poly.pdbx_seq_one_letter_code
_entity_poly.pdbx_strand_id
1 'polypeptide(L)'
;MTDTRCFHCTLPVSEPAVFFAEVEGTQQPMCCPGCKAVTEAIIAGGLENYYQHRTESANQVTDLNRRLQEELKIYDREEIQKDFVRPADPTPDHQNDRLTASLLIDGITCAACVWLLENHLEALDGVEQVSVNLSTHEAQITWCRSETALSTLLLEIHRIGYKAFPWRADQQEALLKKENRLFIRRLAVAGIGAMQVMMYAIALYAGAISEDMPEIYRDLIRIFSAIVATPVIFYSAAPFFKAAWRDIKIRHLGMDVPVSIAIGGAYLASLWATFFSNGEVYYDSVSMFTFFLLTGRYLELRARHATARAARALTNLLPPSCLKEVNGQYERVPVADLQPDDKVRILPGDAIPADGVLICGSTSVNESMLTGEYLPIEKQQGDTLLCSSINVDHPVEIKVTKVGEETRVASIIQLLQRAQQDKPAIAKLADKVAGWFVACVLLVAIFVYWGWSGIAPEDAFWITLSVLVVTCPCALSLATPAALTAATGYLHRMGLLVTRGHVLEGLQSIDHVIFDKTGTLTK
;
A
#
# COMPACT_ATOMS: atom_id res chain seq x y z
N MET A 1 6.56 28.05 47.26
CA MET A 1 5.88 26.79 46.91
C MET A 1 6.95 25.88 46.35
N THR A 2 7.23 24.78 47.05
CA THR A 2 8.23 23.78 46.66
C THR A 2 7.76 23.07 45.39
N ASP A 3 8.50 23.19 44.30
CA ASP A 3 8.17 22.63 42.98
C ASP A 3 8.37 21.10 43.01
N THR A 4 7.40 20.37 43.57
CA THR A 4 7.45 18.90 43.69
C THR A 4 7.36 18.28 42.29
N ARG A 5 8.45 17.67 41.81
CA ARG A 5 8.53 17.04 40.48
C ARG A 5 8.47 15.52 40.57
N CYS A 6 7.90 14.92 39.55
CA CYS A 6 7.81 13.47 39.39
C CYS A 6 9.20 12.88 39.26
N PHE A 7 9.50 11.87 40.07
CA PHE A 7 10.82 11.24 40.04
C PHE A 7 11.12 10.56 38.70
N HIS A 8 10.10 9.97 38.05
CA HIS A 8 10.25 9.26 36.79
C HIS A 8 10.36 10.16 35.55
N CYS A 9 9.42 11.10 35.36
CA CYS A 9 9.34 11.92 34.15
C CYS A 9 9.70 13.40 34.36
N THR A 10 9.99 13.83 35.59
CA THR A 10 10.37 15.21 35.98
C THR A 10 9.29 16.29 35.78
N LEU A 11 8.07 15.92 35.39
CA LEU A 11 6.92 16.83 35.33
C LEU A 11 6.44 17.26 36.72
N PRO A 12 5.83 18.45 36.88
CA PRO A 12 5.26 18.88 38.16
C PRO A 12 4.17 17.91 38.62
N VAL A 13 4.16 17.60 39.92
CA VAL A 13 3.16 16.77 40.57
C VAL A 13 2.08 17.69 41.13
N SER A 14 0.82 17.39 40.85
CA SER A 14 -0.30 18.09 41.48
C SER A 14 -0.22 17.92 43.00
N GLU A 15 -0.20 19.01 43.76
CA GLU A 15 -0.26 18.94 45.21
C GLU A 15 -1.72 18.76 45.68
N PRO A 16 -2.00 17.81 46.59
CA PRO A 16 -1.08 16.81 47.17
C PRO A 16 -0.76 15.67 46.19
N ALA A 17 0.49 15.19 46.21
CA ALA A 17 0.93 14.08 45.38
C ALA A 17 0.12 12.80 45.68
N VAL A 18 -0.57 12.26 44.67
CA VAL A 18 -1.49 11.11 44.83
C VAL A 18 -0.77 9.77 44.65
N PHE A 19 0.36 9.75 43.93
CA PHE A 19 1.06 8.52 43.55
C PHE A 19 2.50 8.55 44.04
N PHE A 20 2.95 7.44 44.61
CA PHE A 20 4.32 7.24 45.05
C PHE A 20 4.82 5.85 44.62
N ALA A 21 6.12 5.75 44.36
CA ALA A 21 6.82 4.48 44.18
C ALA A 21 8.07 4.46 45.07
N GLU A 22 8.43 3.29 45.57
CA GLU A 22 9.62 3.11 46.40
C GLU A 22 10.85 2.90 45.51
N VAL A 23 11.85 3.77 45.61
CA VAL A 23 13.12 3.70 44.87
C VAL A 23 14.25 3.72 45.90
N GLU A 24 15.08 2.69 45.95
CA GLU A 24 16.20 2.56 46.91
C GLU A 24 15.78 2.81 48.39
N GLY A 25 14.58 2.35 48.77
CA GLY A 25 14.03 2.52 50.12
C GLY A 25 13.46 3.92 50.42
N THR A 26 13.36 4.80 49.42
CA THR A 26 12.75 6.14 49.55
C THR A 26 11.46 6.24 48.74
N GLN A 27 10.40 6.80 49.34
CA GLN A 27 9.14 7.06 48.65
C GLN A 27 9.27 8.28 47.75
N GLN A 28 9.22 8.06 46.44
CA GLN A 28 9.40 9.08 45.42
C GLN A 28 8.05 9.47 44.79
N PRO A 29 7.74 10.76 44.65
CA PRO A 29 6.46 11.22 44.11
C PRO A 29 6.35 10.98 42.60
N MET A 30 5.16 10.60 42.14
CA MET A 30 4.83 10.33 40.75
C MET A 30 3.68 11.21 40.27
N CYS A 31 3.76 11.72 39.03
CA CYS A 31 2.69 12.57 38.48
C CYS A 31 1.44 11.80 38.06
N CYS A 32 1.54 10.49 37.78
CA CYS A 32 0.44 9.67 37.28
C CYS A 32 0.66 8.17 37.61
N PRO A 33 -0.39 7.32 37.55
CA PRO A 33 -0.26 5.89 37.80
C PRO A 33 0.65 5.18 36.78
N GLY A 34 0.80 5.73 35.56
CA GLY A 34 1.74 5.21 34.57
C GLY A 34 3.20 5.38 35.01
N CYS A 35 3.59 6.54 35.54
CA CYS A 35 4.94 6.77 36.06
C CYS A 35 5.24 5.85 37.27
N LYS A 36 4.24 5.61 38.11
CA LYS A 36 4.34 4.63 39.20
C LYS A 36 4.59 3.22 38.66
N ALA A 37 3.74 2.74 37.76
CA ALA A 37 3.83 1.39 37.21
C ALA A 37 5.14 1.12 36.47
N VAL A 38 5.61 2.09 35.67
CA VAL A 38 6.91 1.97 34.97
C VAL A 38 8.06 1.96 35.97
N THR A 39 8.01 2.80 37.00
CA THR A 39 9.05 2.83 38.04
C THR A 39 9.12 1.51 38.81
N GLU A 40 7.97 0.99 39.25
CA GLU A 40 7.88 -0.30 39.92
C GLU A 40 8.33 -1.45 39.02
N ALA A 41 8.01 -1.42 37.72
CA ALA A 41 8.45 -2.43 36.76
C ALA A 41 9.98 -2.42 36.53
N ILE A 42 10.60 -1.24 36.45
CA ILE A 42 12.06 -1.09 36.31
C ILE A 42 12.77 -1.67 37.54
N ILE A 43 12.24 -1.40 38.74
CA ILE A 43 12.80 -1.90 40.00
C ILE A 43 12.59 -3.40 40.12
N ALA A 44 11.39 -3.90 39.83
CA ALA A 44 11.09 -5.33 39.82
C ALA A 44 11.96 -6.09 38.80
N GLY A 45 12.39 -5.43 37.72
CA GLY A 45 13.31 -5.96 36.72
C GLY A 45 14.80 -5.90 37.11
N GLY A 46 15.15 -5.41 38.30
CA GLY A 46 16.55 -5.25 38.73
C GLY A 46 17.33 -4.19 37.96
N LEU A 47 16.64 -3.25 37.30
CA LEU A 47 17.23 -2.20 36.45
C LEU A 47 17.31 -0.85 37.15
N GLU A 48 17.39 -0.84 38.49
CA GLU A 48 17.40 0.37 39.32
C GLU A 48 18.57 1.33 39.01
N ASN A 49 19.71 0.80 38.55
CA ASN A 49 20.86 1.58 38.05
C ASN A 49 20.49 2.55 36.92
N TYR A 50 19.35 2.33 36.23
CA TYR A 50 18.79 3.29 35.27
C TYR A 50 18.64 4.68 35.87
N TYR A 51 18.18 4.80 37.12
CA TYR A 51 17.95 6.10 37.77
C TYR A 51 19.25 6.79 38.21
N GLN A 52 20.31 6.02 38.50
CA GLN A 52 21.63 6.56 38.86
C GLN A 52 22.37 7.14 37.65
N HIS A 53 22.18 6.55 36.47
CA HIS A 53 22.84 6.96 35.22
C HIS A 53 21.93 7.76 34.27
N ARG A 54 20.73 8.14 34.70
CA ARG A 54 19.78 8.89 33.88
C ARG A 54 20.28 10.32 33.64
N THR A 55 20.77 10.58 32.44
CA THR A 55 21.15 11.92 31.97
C THR A 55 19.99 12.68 31.32
N GLU A 56 18.96 11.99 30.82
CA GLU A 56 17.82 12.58 30.10
C GLU A 56 16.46 12.10 30.66
N SER A 57 15.45 12.98 30.68
CA SER A 57 14.10 12.65 31.18
C SER A 57 13.29 11.79 30.19
N ALA A 58 12.38 10.96 30.68
CA ALA A 58 11.47 10.13 29.87
C ALA A 58 10.46 10.91 28.99
N ASN A 59 10.48 12.25 29.00
CA ASN A 59 9.62 13.11 28.17
C ASN A 59 9.88 13.01 26.65
N GLN A 60 10.89 12.27 26.19
CA GLN A 60 11.19 12.13 24.75
C GLN A 60 9.98 11.63 23.94
N VAL A 61 9.13 10.76 24.48
CA VAL A 61 7.97 10.22 23.72
C VAL A 61 6.87 11.28 23.55
N THR A 62 6.64 12.13 24.56
CA THR A 62 5.65 13.22 24.49
C THR A 62 6.17 14.39 23.66
N ASP A 63 7.46 14.70 23.74
CA ASP A 63 8.10 15.72 22.89
C ASP A 63 8.21 15.28 21.43
N LEU A 64 8.40 13.98 21.12
CA LEU A 64 8.41 13.48 19.74
C LEU A 64 7.05 13.71 19.07
N ASN A 65 5.96 13.41 19.78
CA ASN A 65 4.60 13.62 19.27
C ASN A 65 4.28 15.11 19.09
N ARG A 66 4.77 15.98 19.98
CA ARG A 66 4.57 17.43 19.86
C ARG A 66 5.35 18.02 18.68
N ARG A 67 6.62 17.62 18.49
CA ARG A 67 7.43 18.03 17.33
C ARG A 67 6.81 17.56 16.02
N LEU A 68 6.37 16.30 15.95
CA LEU A 68 5.69 15.77 14.78
C LEU A 68 4.39 16.54 14.50
N GLN A 69 3.62 16.87 15.52
CA GLN A 69 2.40 17.67 15.36
C GLN A 69 2.70 19.09 14.83
N GLU A 70 3.79 19.71 15.29
CA GLU A 70 4.26 21.01 14.78
C GLU A 70 4.73 20.93 13.31
N GLU A 71 5.44 19.87 12.93
CA GLU A 71 5.84 19.62 11.54
C GLU A 71 4.62 19.40 10.64
N LEU A 72 3.63 18.63 11.10
CA LEU A 72 2.44 18.29 10.32
C LEU A 72 1.49 19.49 10.13
N LYS A 73 1.46 20.46 11.05
CA LYS A 73 0.69 21.71 10.90
C LYS A 73 1.06 22.51 9.66
N ILE A 74 2.26 22.32 9.10
CA ILE A 74 2.67 22.97 7.85
C ILE A 74 1.73 22.57 6.71
N TYR A 75 1.22 21.33 6.71
CA TYR A 75 0.27 20.85 5.71
C TYR A 75 -1.14 21.45 5.83
N ASP A 76 -1.43 22.22 6.87
CA ASP A 76 -2.70 22.97 6.98
C ASP A 76 -2.69 24.28 6.17
N ARG A 77 -1.52 24.68 5.61
CA ARG A 77 -1.39 25.89 4.78
C ARG A 77 -1.96 25.67 3.38
N GLU A 78 -2.77 26.62 2.92
CA GLU A 78 -3.42 26.55 1.61
C GLU A 78 -2.42 26.47 0.45
N GLU A 79 -1.29 27.16 0.54
CA GLU A 79 -0.23 27.13 -0.48
C GLU A 79 0.31 25.72 -0.73
N ILE A 80 0.39 24.90 0.31
CA ILE A 80 0.91 23.53 0.23
C ILE A 80 -0.20 22.57 -0.19
N GLN A 81 -1.43 22.81 0.27
CA GLN A 81 -2.59 21.98 -0.06
C GLN A 81 -2.97 22.06 -1.54
N LYS A 82 -2.72 23.19 -2.23
CA LYS A 82 -3.02 23.37 -3.66
C LYS A 82 -2.48 22.25 -4.56
N ASP A 83 -1.37 21.63 -4.18
CA ASP A 83 -0.72 20.60 -5.00
C ASP A 83 -1.42 19.23 -4.95
N PHE A 84 -2.17 18.93 -3.87
CA PHE A 84 -2.68 17.56 -3.63
C PHE A 84 -4.05 17.49 -2.94
N VAL A 85 -4.65 18.62 -2.57
CA VAL A 85 -5.99 18.74 -1.96
C VAL A 85 -6.92 19.48 -2.92
N ARG A 86 -8.15 19.00 -3.05
CA ARG A 86 -9.14 19.47 -4.03
C ARG A 86 -10.51 19.61 -3.39
N PRO A 87 -11.41 20.46 -3.89
CA PRO A 87 -12.81 20.39 -3.50
C PRO A 87 -13.45 19.08 -3.99
N ALA A 88 -14.32 18.48 -3.17
CA ALA A 88 -14.94 17.18 -3.48
C ALA A 88 -15.98 17.26 -4.61
N ASP A 89 -16.70 18.39 -4.74
CA ASP A 89 -17.71 18.64 -5.77
C ASP A 89 -17.33 19.83 -6.68
N PRO A 90 -17.44 19.68 -8.02
CA PRO A 90 -17.09 20.73 -8.99
C PRO A 90 -18.18 21.78 -9.23
N THR A 91 -19.23 21.85 -8.41
CA THR A 91 -20.29 22.86 -8.54
C THR A 91 -19.81 24.22 -8.03
N PRO A 92 -20.08 25.33 -8.75
CA PRO A 92 -19.58 26.67 -8.43
C PRO A 92 -20.42 27.35 -7.35
N ASP A 93 -20.66 26.66 -6.23
CA ASP A 93 -21.20 27.29 -5.03
C ASP A 93 -20.06 27.45 -4.02
N HIS A 94 -19.81 28.70 -3.64
CA HIS A 94 -18.69 29.16 -2.81
C HIS A 94 -18.76 28.71 -1.33
N GLN A 95 -19.33 27.53 -1.07
CA GLN A 95 -19.52 26.93 0.27
C GLN A 95 -19.05 25.48 0.39
N ASN A 96 -18.16 25.01 -0.49
CA ASN A 96 -17.61 23.66 -0.36
C ASN A 96 -16.47 23.61 0.67
N ASP A 97 -16.85 23.36 1.92
CA ASP A 97 -15.95 23.00 3.02
C ASP A 97 -15.45 21.53 2.92
N ARG A 98 -15.94 20.79 1.92
CA ARG A 98 -15.60 19.39 1.61
C ARG A 98 -14.38 19.33 0.70
N LEU A 99 -13.29 18.78 1.21
CA LEU A 99 -12.02 18.63 0.51
C LEU A 99 -11.64 17.16 0.37
N THR A 100 -11.01 16.81 -0.74
CA THR A 100 -10.42 15.50 -1.03
C THR A 100 -8.91 15.65 -1.19
N ALA A 101 -8.13 14.90 -0.43
CA ALA A 101 -6.66 14.86 -0.53
C ALA A 101 -6.20 13.53 -1.10
N SER A 102 -5.24 13.60 -2.01
CA SER A 102 -4.46 12.45 -2.46
C SER A 102 -3.17 12.37 -1.67
N LEU A 103 -2.99 11.30 -0.90
CA LEU A 103 -1.82 11.03 -0.07
C LEU A 103 -1.13 9.74 -0.51
N LEU A 104 0.18 9.70 -0.36
CA LEU A 104 1.00 8.51 -0.54
C LEU A 104 1.31 7.92 0.84
N ILE A 105 0.92 6.67 1.06
CA ILE A 105 1.08 5.98 2.34
C ILE A 105 2.22 4.95 2.27
N ASP A 106 3.26 5.16 3.07
CA ASP A 106 4.36 4.21 3.22
C ASP A 106 4.02 3.14 4.29
N GLY A 107 4.50 1.91 4.05
CA GLY A 107 4.35 0.77 4.98
C GLY A 107 3.10 -0.09 4.80
N ILE A 108 2.22 0.21 3.84
CA ILE A 108 1.09 -0.68 3.48
C ILE A 108 1.64 -1.94 2.81
N THR A 109 1.21 -3.12 3.27
CA THR A 109 1.73 -4.41 2.75
C THR A 109 0.65 -5.46 2.49
N CYS A 110 -0.59 -5.26 2.94
CA CYS A 110 -1.69 -6.17 2.62
C CYS A 110 -3.06 -5.48 2.68
N ALA A 111 -4.11 -6.20 2.26
CA ALA A 111 -5.49 -5.72 2.29
C ALA A 111 -5.97 -5.33 3.69
N ALA A 112 -5.46 -5.97 4.75
CA ALA A 112 -5.80 -5.63 6.12
C ALA A 112 -5.17 -4.30 6.59
N CYS A 113 -4.06 -3.85 5.98
CA CYS A 113 -3.55 -2.48 6.22
C CYS A 113 -4.57 -1.46 5.71
N VAL A 114 -5.08 -1.71 4.49
CA VAL A 114 -6.08 -0.87 3.84
C VAL A 114 -7.35 -0.82 4.68
N TRP A 115 -7.88 -1.97 5.09
CA TRP A 115 -9.07 -2.03 5.95
C TRP A 115 -8.88 -1.27 7.28
N LEU A 116 -7.73 -1.44 7.94
CA LEU A 116 -7.44 -0.74 9.19
C LEU A 116 -7.32 0.78 8.99
N LEU A 117 -6.69 1.23 7.91
CA LEU A 117 -6.60 2.65 7.56
C LEU A 117 -7.98 3.24 7.26
N GLU A 118 -8.76 2.59 6.40
CA GLU A 118 -10.12 3.01 6.03
C GLU A 118 -11.01 3.10 7.27
N ASN A 119 -11.11 2.01 8.06
CA ASN A 119 -12.00 1.96 9.22
C ASN A 119 -11.54 2.86 10.39
N HIS A 120 -10.25 3.12 10.55
CA HIS A 120 -9.75 4.05 11.58
C HIS A 120 -10.04 5.50 11.20
N LEU A 121 -9.83 5.86 9.92
CA LEU A 121 -10.04 7.23 9.45
C LEU A 121 -11.52 7.56 9.26
N GLU A 122 -12.34 6.63 8.77
CA GLU A 122 -13.80 6.80 8.67
C GLU A 122 -14.49 6.95 10.04
N ALA A 123 -13.84 6.50 11.12
CA ALA A 123 -14.35 6.66 12.49
C ALA A 123 -14.07 8.05 13.08
N LEU A 124 -13.29 8.90 12.40
CA LEU A 124 -12.97 10.26 12.85
C LEU A 124 -14.09 11.23 12.45
N ASP A 125 -14.44 12.13 13.36
CA ASP A 125 -15.40 13.20 13.10
C ASP A 125 -14.90 14.10 11.95
N GLY A 126 -15.79 14.44 11.02
CA GLY A 126 -15.48 15.23 9.83
C GLY A 126 -14.87 14.48 8.65
N VAL A 127 -14.60 13.18 8.76
CA VAL A 127 -14.20 12.34 7.62
C VAL A 127 -15.42 11.68 7.01
N GLU A 128 -15.63 11.86 5.71
CA GLU A 128 -16.82 11.32 5.02
C GLU A 128 -16.51 10.06 4.21
N GLN A 129 -15.34 10.02 3.56
CA GLN A 129 -14.97 8.91 2.70
C GLN A 129 -13.45 8.71 2.70
N VAL A 130 -13.03 7.46 2.83
CA VAL A 130 -11.63 7.07 2.73
C VAL A 130 -11.51 5.91 1.75
N SER A 131 -10.57 6.01 0.82
CA SER A 131 -10.24 4.91 -0.07
C SER A 131 -8.74 4.76 -0.16
N VAL A 132 -8.22 3.56 0.11
CA VAL A 132 -6.78 3.30 0.03
C VAL A 132 -6.48 2.21 -0.99
N ASN A 133 -5.70 2.56 -2.00
CA ASN A 133 -5.26 1.64 -3.03
C ASN A 133 -3.95 0.94 -2.62
N LEU A 134 -4.07 -0.35 -2.30
CA LEU A 134 -2.93 -1.20 -1.94
C LEU A 134 -1.84 -1.24 -3.03
N SER A 135 -2.22 -1.20 -4.31
CA SER A 135 -1.29 -1.41 -5.42
C SER A 135 -0.49 -0.17 -5.77
N THR A 136 -1.02 1.01 -5.46
CA THR A 136 -0.40 2.30 -5.78
C THR A 136 0.07 3.04 -4.53
N HIS A 137 -0.22 2.53 -3.33
CA HIS A 137 0.02 3.20 -2.04
C HIS A 137 -0.68 4.56 -1.92
N GLU A 138 -1.70 4.80 -2.74
CA GLU A 138 -2.41 6.06 -2.78
C GLU A 138 -3.67 5.98 -1.91
N ALA A 139 -3.83 6.94 -1.01
CA ALA A 139 -5.03 7.14 -0.21
C ALA A 139 -5.73 8.40 -0.70
N GLN A 140 -7.03 8.29 -0.99
CA GLN A 140 -7.91 9.42 -1.16
C GLN A 140 -8.78 9.57 0.09
N ILE A 141 -8.72 10.76 0.69
CA ILE A 141 -9.47 11.08 1.90
C ILE A 141 -10.33 12.30 1.61
N THR A 142 -11.64 12.17 1.77
CA THR A 142 -12.61 13.27 1.71
C THR A 142 -13.05 13.65 3.11
N TRP A 143 -12.87 14.92 3.49
CA TRP A 143 -13.20 15.43 4.82
C TRP A 143 -13.70 16.88 4.77
N CYS A 144 -14.34 17.32 5.86
CA CYS A 144 -14.79 18.69 6.07
C CYS A 144 -13.71 19.50 6.81
N ARG A 145 -13.24 20.60 6.21
CA ARG A 145 -12.16 21.44 6.75
C ARG A 145 -12.54 22.15 8.05
N SER A 146 -13.83 22.49 8.25
CA SER A 146 -14.31 23.13 9.49
C SER A 146 -14.31 22.19 10.69
N GLU A 147 -14.46 20.88 10.47
CA GLU A 147 -14.52 19.88 11.53
C GLU A 147 -13.13 19.33 11.88
N THR A 148 -12.32 19.00 10.85
CA THR A 148 -11.01 18.37 11.06
C THR A 148 -9.93 18.95 10.13
N ALA A 149 -8.76 19.25 10.69
CA ALA A 149 -7.58 19.68 9.95
C ALA A 149 -6.81 18.49 9.34
N LEU A 150 -6.16 18.71 8.20
CA LEU A 150 -5.36 17.67 7.53
C LEU A 150 -4.21 17.18 8.42
N SER A 151 -3.58 18.06 9.21
CA SER A 151 -2.53 17.67 10.15
C SER A 151 -3.01 16.66 11.19
N THR A 152 -4.27 16.73 11.63
CA THR A 152 -4.89 15.74 12.53
C THR A 152 -5.01 14.39 11.84
N LEU A 153 -5.46 14.35 10.59
CA LEU A 153 -5.56 13.11 9.81
C LEU A 153 -4.19 12.46 9.62
N LEU A 154 -3.17 13.24 9.24
CA LEU A 154 -1.79 12.75 9.09
C LEU A 154 -1.22 12.21 10.42
N LEU A 155 -1.57 12.84 11.54
CA LEU A 155 -1.14 12.42 12.86
C LEU A 155 -1.84 11.12 13.28
N GLU A 156 -3.12 10.95 12.98
CA GLU A 156 -3.86 9.69 13.21
C GLU A 156 -3.28 8.55 12.39
N ILE A 157 -2.94 8.78 11.11
CA ILE A 157 -2.24 7.81 10.28
C ILE A 157 -0.89 7.41 10.91
N HIS A 158 -0.18 8.37 11.51
CA HIS A 158 1.06 8.09 12.23
C HIS A 158 0.86 7.27 13.50
N ARG A 159 -0.20 7.53 14.26
CA ARG A 159 -0.52 6.79 15.51
C ARG A 159 -0.77 5.31 15.28
N ILE A 160 -1.38 4.95 14.15
CA ILE A 160 -1.57 3.55 13.76
C ILE A 160 -0.34 2.93 13.07
N GLY A 161 0.74 3.71 12.91
CA GLY A 161 2.06 3.21 12.51
C GLY A 161 2.42 3.38 11.03
N TYR A 162 1.65 4.17 10.27
CA TYR A 162 1.94 4.46 8.87
C TYR A 162 2.51 5.87 8.69
N LYS A 163 3.09 6.14 7.53
CA LYS A 163 3.55 7.49 7.18
C LYS A 163 2.80 7.94 5.94
N ALA A 164 2.18 9.11 6.01
CA ALA A 164 1.49 9.73 4.90
C ALA A 164 2.28 10.94 4.41
N PHE A 165 2.37 11.09 3.09
CA PHE A 165 3.00 12.22 2.42
C PHE A 165 2.05 12.74 1.33
N PRO A 166 2.14 14.01 0.93
CA PRO A 166 1.48 14.50 -0.27
C PRO A 166 1.77 13.61 -1.47
N TRP A 167 0.75 13.27 -2.24
CA TRP A 167 0.94 12.45 -3.42
C TRP A 167 1.75 13.21 -4.49
N ARG A 168 2.83 12.60 -4.96
CA ARG A 168 3.63 13.06 -6.11
C ARG A 168 4.03 11.88 -6.97
N ALA A 169 3.89 12.01 -8.28
CA ALA A 169 4.18 10.93 -9.24
C ALA A 169 5.60 10.35 -9.10
N ASP A 170 6.62 11.22 -8.99
CA ASP A 170 8.03 10.81 -8.86
C ASP A 170 8.29 10.00 -7.58
N GLN A 171 7.72 10.44 -6.46
CA GLN A 171 7.89 9.78 -5.16
C GLN A 171 7.19 8.41 -5.16
N GLN A 172 5.99 8.34 -5.72
CA GLN A 172 5.26 7.09 -5.88
C GLN A 172 6.05 6.10 -6.75
N GLU A 173 6.60 6.54 -7.88
CA GLU A 173 7.43 5.67 -8.73
C GLU A 173 8.70 5.19 -8.01
N ALA A 174 9.37 6.05 -7.26
CA ALA A 174 10.54 5.69 -6.47
C ALA A 174 10.22 4.65 -5.38
N LEU A 175 9.10 4.80 -4.67
CA LEU A 175 8.63 3.81 -3.69
C LEU A 175 8.35 2.46 -4.33
N LEU A 176 7.60 2.44 -5.44
CA LEU A 176 7.28 1.20 -6.17
C LEU A 176 8.54 0.51 -6.71
N LYS A 177 9.51 1.26 -7.24
CA LYS A 177 10.81 0.70 -7.67
C LYS A 177 11.59 0.10 -6.50
N LYS A 178 11.60 0.76 -5.34
CA LYS A 178 12.28 0.28 -4.13
C LYS A 178 11.65 -1.01 -3.62
N GLU A 179 10.32 -1.06 -3.55
CA GLU A 179 9.57 -2.25 -3.15
C GLU A 179 9.84 -3.41 -4.11
N ASN A 180 9.71 -3.19 -5.42
CA ASN A 180 9.96 -4.20 -6.44
C ASN A 180 11.40 -4.76 -6.35
N ARG A 181 12.41 -3.90 -6.14
CA ARG A 181 13.80 -4.33 -5.97
C ARG A 181 13.99 -5.21 -4.73
N LEU A 182 13.35 -4.86 -3.62
CA LEU A 182 13.38 -5.68 -2.40
C LEU A 182 12.71 -7.04 -2.62
N PHE A 183 11.57 -7.06 -3.33
CA PHE A 183 10.83 -8.27 -3.65
C PHE A 183 11.64 -9.22 -4.52
N ILE A 184 12.26 -8.71 -5.59
CA ILE A 184 13.13 -9.49 -6.49
C ILE A 184 14.32 -10.08 -5.71
N ARG A 185 14.92 -9.33 -4.79
CA ARG A 185 16.01 -9.85 -3.93
C ARG A 185 15.55 -11.00 -3.05
N ARG A 186 14.38 -10.88 -2.41
CA ARG A 186 13.79 -11.98 -1.62
C ARG A 186 13.49 -13.20 -2.48
N LEU A 187 12.97 -12.97 -3.70
CA LEU A 187 12.68 -14.03 -4.65
C LEU A 187 13.95 -14.76 -5.10
N ALA A 188 15.03 -14.02 -5.37
CA ALA A 188 16.32 -14.59 -5.72
C ALA A 188 16.90 -15.43 -4.56
N VAL A 189 16.87 -14.92 -3.33
CA VAL A 189 17.31 -15.67 -2.14
C VAL A 189 16.47 -16.93 -1.94
N ALA A 190 15.14 -16.84 -2.09
CA ALA A 190 14.24 -17.98 -1.95
C ALA A 190 14.47 -19.02 -3.05
N GLY A 191 14.66 -18.61 -4.31
CA GLY A 191 14.88 -19.51 -5.44
C GLY A 191 16.23 -20.21 -5.36
N ILE A 192 17.30 -19.48 -5.06
CA ILE A 192 18.64 -20.07 -4.85
C ILE A 192 18.60 -21.01 -3.66
N GLY A 193 18.03 -20.58 -2.53
CA GLY A 193 17.92 -21.41 -1.33
C GLY A 193 17.10 -22.67 -1.57
N ALA A 194 15.94 -22.57 -2.22
CA ALA A 194 15.11 -23.73 -2.58
C ALA A 194 15.86 -24.71 -3.49
N MET A 195 16.57 -24.21 -4.50
CA MET A 195 17.35 -25.05 -5.41
C MET A 195 18.49 -25.78 -4.68
N GLN A 196 19.23 -25.08 -3.82
CA GLN A 196 20.35 -25.66 -3.08
C GLN A 196 19.87 -26.67 -2.03
N VAL A 197 18.82 -26.35 -1.28
CA VAL A 197 18.27 -27.28 -0.28
C VAL A 197 17.65 -28.50 -0.96
N MET A 198 17.00 -28.34 -2.12
CA MET A 198 16.49 -29.47 -2.90
C MET A 198 17.62 -30.42 -3.35
N MET A 199 18.77 -29.87 -3.77
CA MET A 199 19.95 -30.68 -4.12
C MET A 199 20.43 -31.52 -2.93
N TYR A 200 20.43 -30.96 -1.72
CA TYR A 200 20.77 -31.69 -0.50
C TYR A 200 19.70 -32.70 -0.08
N ALA A 201 18.42 -32.35 -0.21
CA ALA A 201 17.31 -33.24 0.10
C ALA A 201 17.28 -34.46 -0.80
N ILE A 202 17.57 -34.32 -2.11
CA ILE A 202 17.71 -35.46 -3.02
C ILE A 202 18.80 -36.42 -2.54
N ALA A 203 19.93 -35.91 -2.03
CA ALA A 203 20.98 -36.76 -1.47
C ALA A 203 20.51 -37.49 -0.20
N LEU A 204 19.76 -36.81 0.68
CA LEU A 204 19.16 -37.43 1.87
C LEU A 204 18.14 -38.50 1.50
N TYR A 205 17.25 -38.24 0.54
CA TYR A 205 16.25 -39.21 0.07
C TYR A 205 16.91 -40.40 -0.62
N ALA A 206 17.89 -40.17 -1.49
CA ALA A 206 18.65 -41.23 -2.13
C ALA A 206 19.39 -42.11 -1.10
N GLY A 207 20.04 -41.47 -0.12
CA GLY A 207 20.71 -42.15 0.99
C GLY A 207 19.76 -42.96 1.88
N ALA A 208 18.53 -42.47 2.09
CA ALA A 208 17.48 -43.19 2.80
C ALA A 208 16.97 -44.41 2.01
N ILE A 209 16.88 -44.31 0.68
CA ILE A 209 16.44 -45.42 -0.19
C ILE A 209 17.53 -46.50 -0.32
N SER A 210 18.80 -46.10 -0.41
CA SER A 210 19.92 -47.03 -0.57
C SER A 210 20.33 -47.72 0.74
N GLU A 211 19.88 -47.25 1.91
CA GLU A 211 20.29 -47.68 3.26
C GLU A 211 21.82 -47.60 3.57
N ASP A 212 22.66 -47.29 2.57
CA ASP A 212 24.12 -47.29 2.65
C ASP A 212 24.76 -45.98 3.16
N MET A 213 23.97 -44.97 3.55
CA MET A 213 24.52 -43.66 3.94
C MET A 213 24.98 -43.65 5.41
N PRO A 214 26.28 -43.40 5.71
CA PRO A 214 26.73 -43.24 7.08
C PRO A 214 26.09 -42.05 7.78
N GLU A 215 25.75 -42.20 9.06
CA GLU A 215 25.05 -41.19 9.88
C GLU A 215 25.75 -39.82 9.88
N ILE A 216 27.09 -39.80 9.87
CA ILE A 216 27.89 -38.56 9.83
C ILE A 216 27.57 -37.71 8.59
N TYR A 217 27.41 -38.34 7.43
CA TYR A 217 27.09 -37.62 6.19
C TYR A 217 25.63 -37.15 6.18
N ARG A 218 24.70 -37.96 6.70
CA ARG A 218 23.30 -37.57 6.88
C ARG A 218 23.20 -36.30 7.73
N ASP A 219 23.81 -36.29 8.90
CA ASP A 219 23.73 -35.16 9.84
C ASP A 219 24.44 -33.91 9.30
N LEU A 220 25.58 -34.09 8.61
CA LEU A 220 26.27 -32.99 7.94
C LEU A 220 25.39 -32.34 6.85
N ILE A 221 24.72 -33.15 6.03
CA ILE A 221 23.81 -32.64 4.97
C ILE A 221 22.59 -31.95 5.60
N ARG A 222 22.06 -32.45 6.72
CA ARG A 222 20.98 -31.79 7.48
C ARG A 222 21.39 -30.41 7.98
N ILE A 223 22.61 -30.28 8.54
CA ILE A 223 23.15 -28.99 9.00
C ILE A 223 23.32 -28.02 7.83
N PHE A 224 23.87 -28.46 6.70
CA PHE A 224 24.00 -27.60 5.51
C PHE A 224 22.62 -27.15 4.99
N SER A 225 21.65 -28.06 4.97
CA SER A 225 20.26 -27.73 4.61
C SER A 225 19.66 -26.68 5.55
N ALA A 226 19.91 -26.80 6.86
CA ALA A 226 19.47 -25.82 7.85
C ALA A 226 20.10 -24.43 7.62
N ILE A 227 21.42 -24.38 7.38
CA ILE A 227 22.15 -23.12 7.12
C ILE A 227 21.58 -22.40 5.89
N VAL A 228 21.31 -23.13 4.82
CA VAL A 228 20.77 -22.54 3.58
C VAL A 228 19.28 -22.19 3.70
N ALA A 229 18.49 -22.98 4.42
CA ALA A 229 17.07 -22.69 4.63
C ALA A 229 16.85 -21.47 5.54
N THR A 230 17.71 -21.25 6.54
CA THR A 230 17.61 -20.13 7.50
C THR A 230 17.40 -18.75 6.83
N PRO A 231 18.23 -18.29 5.88
CA PRO A 231 18.00 -17.02 5.19
C PRO A 231 16.69 -17.02 4.37
N VAL A 232 16.27 -18.15 3.80
CA VAL A 232 14.97 -18.24 3.11
C VAL A 232 13.82 -17.95 4.07
N ILE A 233 13.85 -18.52 5.27
CA ILE A 233 12.79 -18.35 6.28
C ILE A 233 12.83 -16.93 6.88
N PHE A 234 13.98 -16.50 7.39
CA PHE A 234 14.05 -15.24 8.13
C PHE A 234 14.09 -13.99 7.25
N TYR A 235 14.51 -14.09 5.99
CA TYR A 235 14.55 -12.95 5.07
C TYR A 235 13.46 -12.99 4.00
N SER A 236 13.29 -14.13 3.31
CA SER A 236 12.31 -14.24 2.22
C SER A 236 10.88 -14.49 2.72
N ALA A 237 10.69 -15.30 3.77
CA ALA A 237 9.37 -15.53 4.38
C ALA A 237 8.98 -14.48 5.44
N ALA A 238 9.89 -13.56 5.80
CA ALA A 238 9.62 -12.46 6.73
C ALA A 238 8.31 -11.68 6.48
N PRO A 239 7.90 -11.39 5.22
CA PRO A 239 6.65 -10.70 4.95
C PRO A 239 5.41 -11.48 5.43
N PHE A 240 5.42 -12.81 5.32
CA PHE A 240 4.32 -13.66 5.75
C PHE A 240 4.17 -13.63 7.27
N PHE A 241 5.28 -13.80 8.01
CA PHE A 241 5.27 -13.72 9.47
C PHE A 241 4.80 -12.35 9.98
N LYS A 242 5.26 -11.26 9.36
CA LYS A 242 4.83 -9.91 9.71
C LYS A 242 3.35 -9.68 9.43
N ALA A 243 2.84 -10.20 8.31
CA ALA A 243 1.43 -10.10 7.96
C ALA A 243 0.56 -10.93 8.92
N ALA A 244 0.93 -12.19 9.19
CA ALA A 244 0.24 -13.05 10.15
C ALA A 244 0.16 -12.46 11.55
N TRP A 245 1.28 -11.91 12.05
CA TRP A 245 1.30 -11.26 13.37
C TRP A 245 0.34 -10.07 13.43
N ARG A 246 0.30 -9.28 12.36
CA ARG A 246 -0.61 -8.14 12.26
C ARG A 246 -2.07 -8.58 12.18
N ASP A 247 -2.37 -9.56 11.34
CA ASP A 247 -3.70 -10.17 11.15
C ASP A 247 -4.28 -10.66 12.48
N ILE A 248 -3.46 -11.36 13.29
CA ILE A 248 -3.85 -11.79 14.64
C ILE A 248 -4.13 -10.58 15.55
N LYS A 249 -3.27 -9.56 15.53
CA LYS A 249 -3.42 -8.37 16.37
C LYS A 249 -4.72 -7.59 16.10
N ILE A 250 -5.12 -7.52 14.84
CA ILE A 250 -6.35 -6.82 14.41
C ILE A 250 -7.60 -7.73 14.40
N ARG A 251 -7.48 -8.98 14.88
CA ARG A 251 -8.54 -9.99 14.89
C ARG A 251 -9.13 -10.29 13.50
N HIS A 252 -8.30 -10.19 12.46
CA HIS A 252 -8.65 -10.55 11.09
C HIS A 252 -7.85 -11.78 10.67
N LEU A 253 -8.49 -12.90 10.38
CA LEU A 253 -7.78 -14.13 10.00
C LEU A 253 -7.50 -14.13 8.50
N GLY A 254 -6.31 -13.65 8.11
CA GLY A 254 -5.84 -13.69 6.73
C GLY A 254 -5.09 -14.98 6.37
N MET A 255 -4.86 -15.17 5.06
CA MET A 255 -4.14 -16.33 4.51
C MET A 255 -2.71 -16.48 5.05
N ASP A 256 -2.11 -15.40 5.54
CA ASP A 256 -0.74 -15.39 6.05
C ASP A 256 -0.60 -16.13 7.38
N VAL A 257 -1.69 -16.27 8.16
CA VAL A 257 -1.70 -16.96 9.45
C VAL A 257 -1.38 -18.45 9.32
N PRO A 258 -2.17 -19.27 8.59
CA PRO A 258 -1.87 -20.70 8.43
C PRO A 258 -0.54 -20.94 7.72
N VAL A 259 -0.20 -20.11 6.72
CA VAL A 259 1.09 -20.17 6.01
C VAL A 259 2.27 -19.97 6.95
N SER A 260 2.20 -18.97 7.83
CA SER A 260 3.27 -18.67 8.78
C SER A 260 3.40 -19.76 9.85
N ILE A 261 2.29 -20.31 10.33
CA ILE A 261 2.30 -21.45 11.25
C ILE A 261 2.95 -22.66 10.58
N ALA A 262 2.60 -22.94 9.32
CA ALA A 262 3.17 -24.07 8.58
C ALA A 262 4.68 -23.90 8.33
N ILE A 263 5.11 -22.76 7.79
CA ILE A 263 6.53 -22.47 7.52
C ILE A 263 7.34 -22.51 8.82
N GLY A 264 6.86 -21.82 9.86
CA GLY A 264 7.54 -21.75 11.16
C GLY A 264 7.59 -23.11 11.85
N GLY A 265 6.47 -23.83 11.89
CA GLY A 265 6.36 -25.14 12.51
C GLY A 265 7.26 -26.18 11.83
N ALA A 266 7.21 -26.28 10.50
CA ALA A 266 8.02 -27.21 9.74
C ALA A 266 9.53 -26.93 9.87
N TYR A 267 9.92 -25.65 9.87
CA TYR A 267 11.32 -25.26 10.05
C TYR A 267 11.82 -25.55 11.48
N LEU A 268 11.04 -25.24 12.51
CA LEU A 268 11.39 -25.55 13.90
C LEU A 268 11.46 -27.06 14.16
N ALA A 269 10.53 -27.83 13.59
CA ALA A 269 10.57 -29.29 13.66
C ALA A 269 11.81 -29.87 12.94
N SER A 270 12.17 -29.32 11.78
CA SER A 270 13.38 -29.73 11.05
C SER A 270 14.65 -29.37 11.81
N LEU A 271 14.70 -28.20 12.47
CA LEU A 271 15.80 -27.82 13.36
C LEU A 271 15.93 -28.79 14.53
N TRP A 272 14.80 -29.11 15.19
CA TRP A 272 14.78 -30.10 16.25
C TRP A 272 15.32 -31.45 15.77
N ALA A 273 14.83 -31.94 14.63
CA ALA A 273 15.30 -33.21 14.06
C ALA A 273 16.79 -33.19 13.67
N THR A 274 17.33 -32.01 13.33
CA THR A 274 18.76 -31.84 13.01
C THR A 274 19.64 -31.87 14.26
N PHE A 275 19.20 -31.27 15.38
CA PHE A 275 20.01 -31.21 16.62
C PHE A 275 19.94 -32.49 17.45
N PHE A 276 18.80 -33.18 17.43
CA PHE A 276 18.59 -34.42 18.20
C PHE A 276 18.81 -35.68 17.36
N SER A 277 19.24 -35.54 16.09
CA SER A 277 19.40 -36.61 15.10
C SER A 277 18.21 -37.58 15.07
N ASN A 278 16.99 -37.07 15.28
CA ASN A 278 15.78 -37.87 15.44
C ASN A 278 14.65 -37.31 14.56
N GLY A 279 14.05 -38.17 13.75
CA GLY A 279 12.99 -37.80 12.80
C GLY A 279 13.51 -37.29 11.45
N GLU A 280 12.56 -36.89 10.61
CA GLU A 280 12.81 -36.40 9.25
C GLU A 280 12.86 -34.87 9.18
N VAL A 281 13.60 -34.35 8.20
CA VAL A 281 13.77 -32.91 7.95
C VAL A 281 13.02 -32.50 6.68
N TYR A 282 12.45 -31.30 6.69
CA TYR A 282 11.61 -30.78 5.60
C TYR A 282 12.07 -29.39 5.12
N TYR A 283 13.36 -29.10 5.24
CA TYR A 283 13.92 -27.81 4.82
C TYR A 283 13.67 -27.50 3.35
N ASP A 284 13.66 -28.53 2.49
CA ASP A 284 13.36 -28.45 1.07
C ASP A 284 11.92 -28.01 0.82
N SER A 285 10.98 -28.67 1.50
CA SER A 285 9.55 -28.40 1.39
C SER A 285 9.25 -26.98 1.82
N VAL A 286 9.81 -26.51 2.93
CA VAL A 286 9.57 -25.15 3.42
C VAL A 286 10.23 -24.09 2.52
N SER A 287 11.45 -24.34 2.03
CA SER A 287 12.15 -23.41 1.13
C SER A 287 11.44 -23.30 -0.22
N MET A 288 11.03 -24.43 -0.79
CA MET A 288 10.29 -24.51 -2.05
C MET A 288 8.90 -23.87 -1.92
N PHE A 289 8.18 -24.15 -0.83
CA PHE A 289 6.89 -23.55 -0.55
C PHE A 289 7.00 -22.02 -0.43
N THR A 290 8.00 -21.52 0.30
CA THR A 290 8.30 -20.09 0.40
C THR A 290 8.58 -19.48 -0.97
N PHE A 291 9.38 -20.14 -1.80
CA PHE A 291 9.71 -19.66 -3.15
C PHE A 291 8.49 -19.58 -4.07
N PHE A 292 7.66 -20.62 -4.14
CA PHE A 292 6.47 -20.62 -4.99
C PHE A 292 5.42 -19.61 -4.54
N LEU A 293 5.18 -19.50 -3.23
CA LEU A 293 4.23 -18.53 -2.70
C LEU A 293 4.70 -17.10 -2.96
N LEU A 294 5.99 -16.83 -2.76
CA LEU A 294 6.59 -15.53 -3.07
C LEU A 294 6.55 -15.24 -4.57
N THR A 295 6.78 -16.22 -5.43
CA THR A 295 6.64 -16.09 -6.88
C THR A 295 5.21 -15.73 -7.28
N GLY A 296 4.21 -16.43 -6.71
CA GLY A 296 2.79 -16.13 -6.95
C GLY A 296 2.44 -14.68 -6.59
N ARG A 297 2.87 -14.22 -5.40
CA ARG A 297 2.69 -12.82 -4.99
C ARG A 297 3.43 -11.83 -5.88
N TYR A 298 4.62 -12.17 -6.36
CA TYR A 298 5.35 -11.32 -7.29
C TYR A 298 4.61 -11.16 -8.63
N LEU A 299 4.07 -12.25 -9.16
CA LEU A 299 3.27 -12.23 -10.38
C LEU A 299 1.99 -11.41 -10.19
N GLU A 300 1.32 -11.55 -9.05
CA GLU A 300 0.16 -10.75 -8.66
C GLU A 300 0.50 -9.25 -8.63
N LEU A 301 1.56 -8.88 -7.89
CA LEU A 301 2.01 -7.49 -7.75
C LEU A 301 2.36 -6.89 -9.11
N ARG A 302 3.06 -7.66 -9.96
CA ARG A 302 3.41 -7.24 -11.33
C ARG A 302 2.17 -7.02 -12.20
N ALA A 303 1.16 -7.88 -12.09
CA ALA A 303 -0.10 -7.73 -12.83
C ALA A 303 -0.82 -6.43 -12.42
N ARG A 304 -0.94 -6.19 -11.11
CA ARG A 304 -1.55 -4.96 -10.57
C ARG A 304 -0.80 -3.69 -11.01
N HIS A 305 0.53 -3.69 -10.97
CA HIS A 305 1.34 -2.55 -11.41
C HIS A 305 1.32 -2.30 -12.92
N ALA A 306 1.10 -3.33 -13.75
CA ALA A 306 1.01 -3.14 -15.19
C ALA A 306 -0.21 -2.26 -15.55
N THR A 307 -1.35 -2.51 -14.91
CA THR A 307 -2.59 -1.74 -15.13
C THR A 307 -2.49 -0.32 -14.57
N ALA A 308 -1.86 -0.14 -13.40
CA ALA A 308 -1.64 1.19 -12.83
C ALA A 308 -0.74 2.08 -13.71
N ARG A 309 0.26 1.49 -14.41
CA ARG A 309 1.15 2.25 -15.31
C ARG A 309 0.47 2.75 -16.57
N ALA A 310 -0.49 2.00 -17.11
CA ALA A 310 -1.23 2.42 -18.31
C ALA A 310 -2.00 3.73 -18.05
N ALA A 311 -2.62 3.88 -16.87
CA ALA A 311 -3.28 5.12 -16.47
C ALA A 311 -2.31 6.31 -16.33
N ARG A 312 -1.08 6.06 -15.86
CA ARG A 312 -0.05 7.11 -15.68
C ARG A 312 0.61 7.58 -16.98
N ALA A 313 0.59 6.78 -18.04
CA ALA A 313 1.19 7.15 -19.32
C ALA A 313 0.56 8.43 -19.90
N LEU A 314 -0.70 8.71 -19.58
CA LEU A 314 -1.41 9.93 -19.96
C LEU A 314 -0.87 11.18 -19.23
N THR A 315 -0.43 11.05 -17.98
CA THR A 315 0.07 12.18 -17.18
C THR A 315 1.44 12.67 -17.64
N ASN A 316 2.30 11.78 -18.16
CA ASN A 316 3.66 12.12 -18.62
C ASN A 316 3.70 12.94 -19.91
N LEU A 317 2.54 13.22 -20.51
CA LEU A 317 2.42 13.98 -21.76
C LEU A 317 2.23 15.47 -21.52
N LEU A 318 1.98 15.89 -20.27
CA LEU A 318 1.87 17.29 -19.92
C LEU A 318 3.25 17.95 -20.01
N PRO A 319 3.41 19.01 -20.83
CA PRO A 319 4.69 19.69 -20.93
C PRO A 319 5.04 20.38 -19.60
N PRO A 320 6.31 20.43 -19.20
CA PRO A 320 6.72 21.07 -17.95
C PRO A 320 6.65 22.61 -18.02
N SER A 321 6.72 23.19 -19.22
CA SER A 321 6.70 24.63 -19.44
C SER A 321 6.02 25.00 -20.76
N CYS A 322 5.53 26.24 -20.85
CA CYS A 322 4.89 26.81 -22.04
C CYS A 322 5.31 28.27 -22.27
N LEU A 323 5.06 28.80 -23.46
CA LEU A 323 5.32 30.20 -23.81
C LEU A 323 4.07 31.05 -23.55
N LYS A 324 4.04 31.80 -22.45
CA LYS A 324 2.94 32.70 -22.08
C LYS A 324 3.26 34.13 -22.50
N GLU A 325 2.26 34.86 -22.99
CA GLU A 325 2.39 36.29 -23.27
C GLU A 325 2.39 37.08 -21.94
N VAL A 326 3.47 37.81 -21.67
CA VAL A 326 3.62 38.74 -20.55
C VAL A 326 4.09 40.07 -21.12
N ASN A 327 3.29 41.14 -20.95
CA ASN A 327 3.62 42.49 -21.44
C ASN A 327 3.96 42.57 -22.95
N GLY A 328 3.32 41.76 -23.80
CA GLY A 328 3.55 41.74 -25.24
C GLY A 328 4.79 40.96 -25.69
N GLN A 329 5.48 40.28 -24.76
CA GLN A 329 6.56 39.34 -25.06
C GLN A 329 6.19 37.93 -24.60
N TYR A 330 6.69 36.92 -25.31
CA TYR A 330 6.48 35.53 -24.94
C TYR A 330 7.61 35.04 -24.03
N GLU A 331 7.27 34.74 -22.79
CA GLU A 331 8.19 34.22 -21.78
C GLU A 331 7.86 32.75 -21.47
N ARG A 332 8.89 31.97 -21.16
CA ARG A 332 8.72 30.55 -20.81
C ARG A 332 8.41 30.42 -19.33
N VAL A 333 7.21 29.95 -19.01
CA VAL A 333 6.71 29.77 -17.64
C VAL A 333 6.37 28.31 -17.38
N PRO A 334 6.42 27.83 -16.12
CA PRO A 334 5.85 26.54 -15.73
C PRO A 334 4.37 26.45 -16.11
N VAL A 335 3.91 25.28 -16.56
CA VAL A 335 2.48 25.05 -16.89
C VAL A 335 1.58 25.22 -15.66
N ALA A 336 2.12 24.98 -14.46
CA ALA A 336 1.42 25.19 -13.19
C ALA A 336 1.04 26.67 -12.94
N ASP A 337 1.73 27.62 -13.59
CA ASP A 337 1.47 29.06 -13.42
C ASP A 337 0.44 29.60 -14.43
N LEU A 338 -0.09 28.75 -15.30
CA LEU A 338 -1.14 29.13 -16.25
C LEU A 338 -2.46 29.40 -15.53
N GLN A 339 -3.15 30.44 -15.99
CA GLN A 339 -4.48 30.81 -15.56
C GLN A 339 -5.44 30.83 -16.76
N PRO A 340 -6.76 30.65 -16.53
CA PRO A 340 -7.76 30.94 -17.54
C PRO A 340 -7.55 32.35 -18.12
N ASP A 341 -7.87 32.52 -19.40
CA ASP A 341 -7.67 33.72 -20.20
C ASP A 341 -6.21 34.08 -20.57
N ASP A 342 -5.21 33.36 -20.06
CA ASP A 342 -3.82 33.52 -20.52
C ASP A 342 -3.69 33.23 -22.02
N LYS A 343 -2.81 33.98 -22.68
CA LYS A 343 -2.45 33.73 -24.08
C LYS A 343 -1.15 32.96 -24.16
N VAL A 344 -1.19 31.84 -24.87
CA VAL A 344 -0.07 30.91 -24.97
C VAL A 344 0.25 30.65 -26.42
N ARG A 345 1.54 30.73 -26.77
CA ARG A 345 2.05 30.40 -28.09
C ARG A 345 2.56 28.96 -28.11
N ILE A 346 2.10 28.18 -29.08
CA ILE A 346 2.43 26.77 -29.24
C ILE A 346 3.18 26.61 -30.56
N LEU A 347 4.38 26.04 -30.51
CA LEU A 347 5.20 25.81 -31.71
C LEU A 347 4.86 24.47 -32.36
N PRO A 348 5.21 24.26 -33.65
CA PRO A 348 5.09 22.95 -34.28
C PRO A 348 5.90 21.89 -33.52
N GLY A 349 5.31 20.74 -33.26
CA GLY A 349 5.86 19.64 -32.48
C GLY A 349 5.65 19.76 -30.96
N ASP A 350 5.25 20.94 -30.45
CA ASP A 350 4.98 21.11 -29.02
C ASP A 350 3.61 20.54 -28.63
N ALA A 351 3.56 20.00 -27.41
CA ALA A 351 2.30 19.60 -26.78
C ALA A 351 1.53 20.83 -26.30
N ILE A 352 0.21 20.76 -26.41
CA ILE A 352 -0.69 21.81 -25.96
C ILE A 352 -0.78 21.76 -24.42
N PRO A 353 -0.41 22.84 -23.70
CA PRO A 353 -0.24 22.79 -22.25
C PRO A 353 -1.56 22.81 -21.46
N ALA A 354 -2.64 23.35 -22.05
CA ALA A 354 -3.93 23.55 -21.39
C ALA A 354 -5.06 23.53 -22.43
N ASP A 355 -6.31 23.29 -22.00
CA ASP A 355 -7.45 23.38 -22.91
C ASP A 355 -7.68 24.85 -23.28
N GLY A 356 -7.87 25.14 -24.57
CA GLY A 356 -7.99 26.52 -25.04
C GLY A 356 -8.70 26.66 -26.36
N VAL A 357 -8.90 27.91 -26.78
CA VAL A 357 -9.48 28.27 -28.08
C VAL A 357 -8.43 28.92 -28.95
N LEU A 358 -8.37 28.53 -30.23
CA LEU A 358 -7.46 29.11 -31.20
C LEU A 358 -7.82 30.57 -31.45
N ILE A 359 -6.91 31.50 -31.14
CA ILE A 359 -7.12 32.94 -31.38
C ILE A 359 -6.33 33.47 -32.58
N CYS A 360 -5.23 32.83 -32.96
CA CYS A 360 -4.43 33.24 -34.11
C CYS A 360 -3.77 32.04 -34.79
N GLY A 361 -3.82 32.02 -36.12
CA GLY A 361 -3.25 30.97 -36.98
C GLY A 361 -4.24 29.84 -37.31
N SER A 362 -3.73 28.86 -38.05
CA SER A 362 -4.41 27.61 -38.40
C SER A 362 -3.36 26.50 -38.41
N THR A 363 -3.69 25.32 -37.91
CA THR A 363 -2.77 24.19 -37.84
C THR A 363 -3.53 22.87 -37.80
N SER A 364 -2.88 21.77 -38.12
CA SER A 364 -3.39 20.44 -37.79
C SER A 364 -2.94 20.03 -36.40
N VAL A 365 -3.84 19.37 -35.67
CA VAL A 365 -3.60 18.89 -34.31
C VAL A 365 -3.73 17.38 -34.29
N ASN A 366 -2.70 16.71 -33.78
CA ASN A 366 -2.74 15.28 -33.53
C ASN A 366 -3.38 15.03 -32.16
N GLU A 367 -4.62 14.53 -32.18
CA GLU A 367 -5.39 14.13 -30.99
C GLU A 367 -5.41 12.60 -30.78
N SER A 368 -4.56 11.84 -31.49
CA SER A 368 -4.57 10.35 -31.49
C SER A 368 -4.47 9.72 -30.10
N MET A 369 -3.81 10.38 -29.15
CA MET A 369 -3.70 9.90 -27.78
C MET A 369 -5.02 9.99 -26.99
N LEU A 370 -5.92 10.88 -27.39
CA LEU A 370 -7.23 11.07 -26.76
C LEU A 370 -8.34 10.37 -27.53
N THR A 371 -8.29 10.42 -28.86
CA THR A 371 -9.35 9.90 -29.74
C THR A 371 -9.04 8.51 -30.30
N GLY A 372 -7.78 8.10 -30.33
CA GLY A 372 -7.32 6.89 -31.02
C GLY A 372 -7.14 7.06 -32.54
N GLU A 373 -7.58 8.18 -33.11
CA GLU A 373 -7.52 8.44 -34.55
C GLU A 373 -6.14 8.98 -34.94
N TYR A 374 -5.46 8.30 -35.88
CA TYR A 374 -4.07 8.63 -36.23
C TYR A 374 -3.93 9.88 -37.11
N LEU A 375 -4.99 10.29 -37.80
CA LEU A 375 -4.97 11.44 -38.72
C LEU A 375 -5.10 12.76 -37.94
N PRO A 376 -4.18 13.72 -38.14
CA PRO A 376 -4.33 15.06 -37.58
C PRO A 376 -5.63 15.74 -38.05
N ILE A 377 -6.24 16.50 -37.15
CA ILE A 377 -7.47 17.24 -37.38
C ILE A 377 -7.11 18.70 -37.64
N GLU A 378 -7.58 19.26 -38.76
CA GLU A 378 -7.40 20.69 -39.04
C GLU A 378 -8.17 21.55 -38.03
N LYS A 379 -7.51 22.59 -37.51
CA LYS A 379 -8.10 23.58 -36.59
C LYS A 379 -7.95 24.98 -37.16
N GLN A 380 -9.04 25.74 -37.10
CA GLN A 380 -9.13 27.12 -37.50
C GLN A 380 -9.44 28.02 -36.30
N GLN A 381 -9.32 29.33 -36.52
CA GLN A 381 -9.58 30.32 -35.48
C GLN A 381 -10.99 30.15 -34.91
N GLY A 382 -11.11 30.09 -33.58
CA GLY A 382 -12.35 29.80 -32.87
C GLY A 382 -12.52 28.32 -32.47
N ASP A 383 -11.74 27.40 -33.04
CA ASP A 383 -11.81 25.99 -32.66
C ASP A 383 -11.15 25.72 -31.31
N THR A 384 -11.66 24.70 -30.61
CA THR A 384 -11.08 24.24 -29.34
C THR A 384 -9.89 23.32 -29.58
N LEU A 385 -8.82 23.57 -28.83
CA LEU A 385 -7.66 22.70 -28.72
C LEU A 385 -7.62 22.07 -27.34
N LEU A 386 -7.36 20.77 -27.33
CA LEU A 386 -7.29 19.96 -26.11
C LEU A 386 -5.87 19.90 -25.59
N CYS A 387 -5.74 19.95 -24.26
CA CYS A 387 -4.50 19.70 -23.55
C CYS A 387 -3.90 18.35 -23.97
N SER A 388 -2.57 18.26 -23.99
CA SER A 388 -1.79 17.07 -24.39
C SER A 388 -1.89 16.65 -25.86
N SER A 389 -2.71 17.30 -26.70
CA SER A 389 -2.62 17.13 -28.14
C SER A 389 -1.30 17.72 -28.67
N ILE A 390 -0.86 17.30 -29.86
CA ILE A 390 0.39 17.78 -30.46
C ILE A 390 0.07 18.70 -31.63
N ASN A 391 0.65 19.90 -31.62
CA ASN A 391 0.61 20.80 -32.76
C ASN A 391 1.51 20.29 -33.89
N VAL A 392 1.03 20.20 -35.13
CA VAL A 392 1.78 19.57 -36.23
C VAL A 392 2.43 20.59 -37.16
N ASP A 393 1.66 21.55 -37.70
CA ASP A 393 2.09 22.29 -38.89
C ASP A 393 2.69 23.66 -38.59
N HIS A 394 1.95 24.51 -37.89
CA HIS A 394 2.24 25.94 -37.79
C HIS A 394 2.20 26.44 -36.34
N PRO A 395 3.00 27.47 -35.99
CA PRO A 395 2.91 28.08 -34.68
C PRO A 395 1.54 28.76 -34.55
N VAL A 396 0.88 28.51 -33.43
CA VAL A 396 -0.46 29.02 -33.14
C VAL A 396 -0.52 29.70 -31.79
N GLU A 397 -1.47 30.61 -31.63
CA GLU A 397 -1.75 31.24 -30.34
C GLU A 397 -3.12 30.81 -29.85
N ILE A 398 -3.19 30.38 -28.60
CA ILE A 398 -4.42 29.96 -27.95
C ILE A 398 -4.73 30.87 -26.77
N LYS A 399 -6.01 31.07 -26.52
CA LYS A 399 -6.52 31.60 -25.26
C LYS A 399 -6.89 30.43 -24.36
N VAL A 400 -6.25 30.34 -23.21
CA VAL A 400 -6.47 29.27 -22.23
C VAL A 400 -7.88 29.38 -21.67
N THR A 401 -8.59 28.26 -21.62
CA THR A 401 -9.96 28.16 -21.07
C THR A 401 -9.97 27.35 -19.78
N LYS A 402 -9.22 26.24 -19.72
CA LYS A 402 -9.12 25.39 -18.53
C LYS A 402 -7.68 24.97 -18.30
N VAL A 403 -7.25 25.01 -17.06
CA VAL A 403 -5.88 24.69 -16.62
C VAL A 403 -5.86 23.55 -15.62
N GLY A 404 -4.72 22.87 -15.51
CA GLY A 404 -4.51 21.80 -14.53
C GLY A 404 -5.61 20.75 -14.55
N GLU A 405 -6.26 20.59 -13.40
CA GLU A 405 -7.26 19.53 -13.15
C GLU A 405 -8.61 19.75 -13.84
N GLU A 406 -8.89 20.96 -14.34
CA GLU A 406 -10.10 21.27 -15.09
C GLU A 406 -10.02 20.88 -16.57
N THR A 407 -8.81 20.52 -17.05
CA THR A 407 -8.62 20.05 -18.42
C THR A 407 -9.36 18.74 -18.66
N ARG A 408 -9.75 18.49 -19.93
CA ARG A 408 -10.37 17.21 -20.32
C ARG A 408 -9.47 16.03 -20.00
N VAL A 409 -8.16 16.16 -20.22
CA VAL A 409 -7.18 15.10 -19.93
C VAL A 409 -7.14 14.78 -18.44
N ALA A 410 -7.09 15.79 -17.58
CA ALA A 410 -7.14 15.57 -16.15
C ALA A 410 -8.46 14.91 -15.71
N SER A 411 -9.60 15.30 -16.31
CA SER A 411 -10.88 14.65 -16.05
C SER A 411 -10.87 13.16 -16.45
N ILE A 412 -10.28 12.80 -17.60
CA ILE A 412 -10.10 11.40 -18.03
C ILE A 412 -9.20 10.64 -17.05
N ILE A 413 -8.07 11.24 -16.65
CA ILE A 413 -7.15 10.64 -15.67
C ILE A 413 -7.85 10.40 -14.34
N GLN A 414 -8.64 11.36 -13.85
CA GLN A 414 -9.41 11.22 -12.61
C GLN A 414 -10.45 10.10 -12.70
N LEU A 415 -11.17 10.00 -13.82
CA LEU A 415 -12.13 8.91 -14.05
C LEU A 415 -11.43 7.54 -14.05
N LEU A 416 -10.25 7.45 -14.67
CA LEU A 416 -9.40 6.25 -14.64
C LEU A 416 -8.91 5.90 -13.23
N GLN A 417 -8.47 6.89 -12.46
CA GLN A 417 -8.00 6.69 -11.09
C GLN A 417 -9.12 6.22 -10.17
N ARG A 418 -10.31 6.84 -10.24
CA ARG A 418 -11.50 6.42 -9.48
C ARG A 418 -11.88 4.97 -9.77
N ALA A 419 -11.81 4.57 -11.04
CA ALA A 419 -12.09 3.20 -11.45
C ALA A 419 -11.13 2.17 -10.86
N GLN A 420 -9.86 2.53 -10.68
CA GLN A 420 -8.83 1.64 -10.13
C GLN A 420 -8.86 1.55 -8.60
N GLN A 421 -9.49 2.50 -7.93
CA GLN A 421 -9.57 2.57 -6.47
C GLN A 421 -10.80 1.82 -5.92
N ASP A 422 -11.89 1.74 -6.69
CA ASP A 422 -13.10 1.07 -6.26
C ASP A 422 -12.96 -0.46 -6.26
N LYS A 423 -13.00 -1.07 -5.07
CA LYS A 423 -13.00 -2.53 -4.93
C LYS A 423 -14.40 -3.09 -5.23
N PRO A 424 -14.56 -3.94 -6.26
CA PRO A 424 -15.87 -4.51 -6.58
C PRO A 424 -16.44 -5.37 -5.45
N ALA A 425 -17.77 -5.48 -5.41
CA ALA A 425 -18.47 -6.22 -4.38
C ALA A 425 -18.06 -7.70 -4.34
N ILE A 426 -17.79 -8.31 -5.51
CA ILE A 426 -17.35 -9.71 -5.57
C ILE A 426 -15.96 -9.92 -4.95
N ALA A 427 -15.07 -8.94 -5.05
CA ALA A 427 -13.74 -9.00 -4.42
C ALA A 427 -13.87 -8.91 -2.89
N LYS A 428 -14.72 -8.00 -2.39
CA LYS A 428 -15.03 -7.89 -0.96
C LYS A 428 -15.67 -9.18 -0.41
N LEU A 429 -16.55 -9.80 -1.19
CA LEU A 429 -17.18 -11.08 -0.83
C LEU A 429 -16.15 -12.21 -0.80
N ALA A 430 -15.27 -12.30 -1.80
CA ALA A 430 -14.21 -13.29 -1.85
C ALA A 430 -13.27 -13.19 -0.64
N ASP A 431 -12.86 -11.98 -0.27
CA ASP A 431 -12.03 -11.74 0.92
C ASP A 431 -12.73 -12.19 2.21
N LYS A 432 -14.03 -11.91 2.36
CA LYS A 432 -14.83 -12.34 3.52
C LYS A 432 -14.95 -13.87 3.60
N VAL A 433 -15.20 -14.53 2.47
CA VAL A 433 -15.27 -15.99 2.39
C VAL A 433 -13.92 -16.62 2.72
N ALA A 434 -12.82 -16.04 2.21
CA ALA A 434 -11.47 -16.51 2.52
C ALA A 434 -11.16 -16.44 4.02
N GLY A 435 -11.56 -15.37 4.72
CA GLY A 435 -11.38 -15.26 6.17
C GLY A 435 -12.12 -16.35 6.96
N TRP A 436 -13.38 -16.62 6.61
CA TRP A 436 -14.15 -17.69 7.26
C TRP A 436 -13.60 -19.08 6.95
N PHE A 437 -13.14 -19.29 5.72
CA PHE A 437 -12.47 -20.52 5.31
C PHE A 437 -11.18 -20.76 6.12
N VAL A 438 -10.34 -19.73 6.30
CA VAL A 438 -9.13 -19.82 7.15
C VAL A 438 -9.49 -20.16 8.59
N ALA A 439 -10.53 -19.54 9.16
CA ALA A 439 -11.00 -19.86 10.51
C ALA A 439 -11.42 -21.33 10.63
N CYS A 440 -12.18 -21.85 9.65
CA CYS A 440 -12.58 -23.24 9.59
C CYS A 440 -11.38 -24.19 9.50
N VAL A 441 -10.40 -23.88 8.63
CA VAL A 441 -9.16 -24.64 8.49
C VAL A 441 -8.38 -24.70 9.81
N LEU A 442 -8.24 -23.58 10.51
CA LEU A 442 -7.54 -23.55 11.80
C LEU A 442 -8.26 -24.39 12.86
N LEU A 443 -9.60 -24.34 12.91
CA LEU A 443 -10.39 -25.20 13.80
C LEU A 443 -10.20 -26.68 13.46
N VAL A 444 -10.29 -27.03 12.18
CA VAL A 444 -10.04 -28.40 11.70
C VAL A 444 -8.63 -28.86 12.06
N ALA A 445 -7.61 -28.01 11.88
CA ALA A 445 -6.23 -28.33 12.26
C ALA A 445 -6.11 -28.63 13.77
N ILE A 446 -6.79 -27.87 14.63
CA ILE A 446 -6.83 -28.15 16.08
C ILE A 446 -7.48 -29.50 16.37
N PHE A 447 -8.62 -29.80 15.74
CA PHE A 447 -9.30 -31.09 15.92
C PHE A 447 -8.48 -32.27 15.39
N VAL A 448 -7.81 -32.10 14.25
CA VAL A 448 -6.92 -33.11 13.67
C VAL A 448 -5.76 -33.39 14.61
N TYR A 449 -5.10 -32.34 15.14
CA TYR A 449 -4.03 -32.51 16.12
C TYR A 449 -4.50 -33.27 17.36
N TRP A 450 -5.64 -32.87 17.93
CA TRP A 450 -6.21 -33.53 19.11
C TRP A 450 -6.60 -34.99 18.83
N GLY A 451 -7.28 -35.26 17.73
CA GLY A 451 -7.69 -36.62 17.36
C GLY A 451 -6.50 -37.56 17.19
N TRP A 452 -5.46 -37.11 16.47
CA TRP A 452 -4.26 -37.91 16.26
C TRP A 452 -3.38 -38.01 17.50
N SER A 453 -3.38 -37.01 18.38
CA SER A 453 -2.65 -37.09 19.66
C SER A 453 -3.12 -38.24 20.56
N GLY A 454 -4.37 -38.71 20.39
CA GLY A 454 -4.89 -39.87 21.11
C GLY A 454 -4.66 -41.23 20.42
N ILE A 455 -4.34 -41.24 19.13
CA ILE A 455 -4.20 -42.47 18.32
C ILE A 455 -2.73 -42.76 18.03
N ALA A 456 -2.01 -41.80 17.46
CA ALA A 456 -0.58 -41.87 17.11
C ALA A 456 0.07 -40.49 17.35
N PRO A 457 0.60 -40.25 18.56
CA PRO A 457 1.16 -38.95 18.94
C PRO A 457 2.33 -38.49 18.05
N GLU A 458 3.13 -39.42 17.54
CA GLU A 458 4.25 -39.12 16.63
C GLU A 458 3.82 -38.48 15.31
N ASP A 459 2.65 -38.87 14.77
CA ASP A 459 2.18 -38.40 13.46
C ASP A 459 1.31 -37.15 13.56
N ALA A 460 0.76 -36.86 14.74
CA ALA A 460 -0.22 -35.79 14.95
C ALA A 460 0.28 -34.42 14.42
N PHE A 461 1.55 -34.10 14.65
CA PHE A 461 2.16 -32.86 14.18
C PHE A 461 2.25 -32.81 12.65
N TRP A 462 2.76 -33.86 12.01
CA TRP A 462 2.98 -33.92 10.55
C TRP A 462 1.66 -33.92 9.78
N ILE A 463 0.64 -34.60 10.30
CA ILE A 463 -0.70 -34.63 9.70
C ILE A 463 -1.34 -33.24 9.81
N THR A 464 -1.24 -32.59 10.98
CA THR A 464 -1.77 -31.23 11.18
C THR A 464 -1.07 -30.22 10.26
N LEU A 465 0.26 -30.32 10.15
CA LEU A 465 1.05 -29.49 9.27
C LEU A 465 0.63 -29.68 7.80
N SER A 466 0.40 -30.93 7.37
CA SER A 466 -0.07 -31.25 6.02
C SER A 466 -1.42 -30.61 5.73
N VAL A 467 -2.35 -30.64 6.68
CA VAL A 467 -3.65 -29.94 6.56
C VAL A 467 -3.44 -28.44 6.37
N LEU A 468 -2.59 -27.80 7.18
CA LEU A 468 -2.32 -26.35 7.08
C LEU A 468 -1.69 -25.96 5.74
N VAL A 469 -0.80 -26.78 5.19
CA VAL A 469 -0.13 -26.51 3.91
C VAL A 469 -1.06 -26.72 2.72
N VAL A 470 -1.76 -27.87 2.67
CA VAL A 470 -2.62 -28.26 1.53
C VAL A 470 -3.82 -27.31 1.38
N THR A 471 -4.32 -26.77 2.49
CA THR A 471 -5.50 -25.91 2.49
C THR A 471 -5.21 -24.44 2.17
N CYS A 472 -3.99 -24.03 1.76
CA CYS A 472 -3.75 -22.61 1.46
C CYS A 472 -4.75 -22.08 0.41
N PRO A 473 -5.60 -21.09 0.74
CA PRO A 473 -6.54 -20.49 -0.21
C PRO A 473 -5.84 -19.49 -1.16
N CYS A 474 -4.55 -19.71 -1.41
CA CYS A 474 -3.67 -18.88 -2.20
C CYS A 474 -4.27 -18.60 -3.59
N ALA A 475 -4.73 -19.63 -4.30
CA ALA A 475 -5.32 -19.48 -5.64
C ALA A 475 -6.68 -18.75 -5.62
N LEU A 476 -7.51 -19.02 -4.60
CA LEU A 476 -8.83 -18.41 -4.47
C LEU A 476 -8.75 -16.89 -4.29
N SER A 477 -7.82 -16.43 -3.44
CA SER A 477 -7.64 -14.99 -3.15
C SER A 477 -7.04 -14.22 -4.34
N LEU A 478 -6.34 -14.91 -5.24
CA LEU A 478 -5.69 -14.34 -6.42
C LEU A 478 -6.57 -14.33 -7.68
N ALA A 479 -7.52 -15.25 -7.77
CA ALA A 479 -8.31 -15.47 -8.99
C ALA A 479 -9.10 -14.21 -9.39
N THR A 480 -9.82 -13.61 -8.46
CA THR A 480 -10.70 -12.46 -8.74
C THR A 480 -9.91 -11.21 -9.14
N PRO A 481 -8.88 -10.74 -8.40
CA PRO A 481 -8.09 -9.58 -8.82
C PRO A 481 -7.39 -9.79 -10.16
N ALA A 482 -6.87 -10.99 -10.44
CA ALA A 482 -6.20 -11.29 -11.70
C ALA A 482 -7.19 -11.25 -12.88
N ALA A 483 -8.37 -11.84 -12.73
CA ALA A 483 -9.41 -11.84 -13.75
C ALA A 483 -9.90 -10.41 -14.06
N LEU A 484 -10.18 -9.61 -13.02
CA LEU A 484 -10.59 -8.21 -13.18
C LEU A 484 -9.50 -7.38 -13.87
N THR A 485 -8.25 -7.52 -13.44
CA THR A 485 -7.11 -6.81 -14.02
C THR A 485 -6.96 -7.13 -15.52
N ALA A 486 -7.07 -8.41 -15.88
CA ALA A 486 -6.99 -8.85 -17.28
C ALA A 486 -8.19 -8.33 -18.11
N ALA A 487 -9.41 -8.41 -17.57
CA ALA A 487 -10.62 -7.94 -18.23
C ALA A 487 -10.58 -6.42 -18.48
N THR A 488 -10.24 -5.62 -17.47
CA THR A 488 -10.10 -4.16 -17.61
C THR A 488 -9.01 -3.80 -18.62
N GLY A 489 -7.86 -4.50 -18.57
CA GLY A 489 -6.79 -4.28 -19.53
C GLY A 489 -7.18 -4.61 -20.98
N TYR A 490 -8.00 -5.65 -21.18
CA TYR A 490 -8.53 -6.01 -22.49
C TYR A 490 -9.54 -4.98 -23.02
N LEU A 491 -10.51 -4.57 -22.19
CA LEU A 491 -11.51 -3.57 -22.55
C LEU A 491 -10.89 -2.21 -22.91
N HIS A 492 -9.85 -1.80 -22.17
CA HIS A 492 -9.13 -0.57 -22.47
C HIS A 492 -8.51 -0.61 -23.88
N ARG A 493 -7.97 -1.75 -24.32
CA ARG A 493 -7.43 -1.90 -25.69
C ARG A 493 -8.51 -1.83 -26.77
N MET A 494 -9.77 -2.07 -26.40
CA MET A 494 -10.93 -1.92 -27.27
C MET A 494 -11.54 -0.51 -27.23
N GLY A 495 -10.94 0.44 -26.49
CA GLY A 495 -11.49 1.79 -26.31
C GLY A 495 -12.62 1.87 -25.28
N LEU A 496 -12.85 0.82 -24.49
CA LEU A 496 -13.86 0.77 -23.45
C LEU A 496 -13.24 1.09 -22.08
N LEU A 497 -13.62 2.22 -21.51
CA LEU A 497 -13.14 2.67 -20.21
C LEU A 497 -14.10 2.23 -19.10
N VAL A 498 -13.71 1.22 -18.32
CA VAL A 498 -14.48 0.80 -17.15
C VAL A 498 -14.24 1.81 -16.02
N THR A 499 -15.29 2.48 -15.56
CA THR A 499 -15.19 3.55 -14.54
C THR A 499 -15.44 3.08 -13.10
N ARG A 500 -16.04 1.89 -12.91
CA ARG A 500 -16.33 1.32 -11.58
C ARG A 500 -16.18 -0.20 -11.62
N GLY A 501 -15.70 -0.79 -10.53
CA GLY A 501 -15.41 -2.24 -10.46
C GLY A 501 -16.63 -3.13 -10.71
N HIS A 502 -17.82 -2.71 -10.25
CA HIS A 502 -19.06 -3.47 -10.43
C HIS A 502 -19.60 -3.47 -11.86
N VAL A 503 -19.08 -2.63 -12.77
CA VAL A 503 -19.56 -2.57 -14.16
C VAL A 503 -19.31 -3.89 -14.89
N LEU A 504 -18.19 -4.56 -14.62
CA LEU A 504 -17.89 -5.87 -15.18
C LEU A 504 -18.88 -6.95 -14.71
N GLU A 505 -19.36 -6.84 -13.46
CA GLU A 505 -20.39 -7.73 -12.92
C GLU A 505 -21.76 -7.40 -13.55
N GLY A 506 -22.09 -6.11 -13.60
CA GLY A 506 -23.35 -5.62 -14.15
C GLY A 506 -23.53 -5.96 -15.62
N LEU A 507 -22.46 -5.88 -16.42
CA LEU A 507 -22.48 -6.20 -17.86
C LEU A 507 -23.06 -7.59 -18.18
N GLN A 508 -22.86 -8.58 -17.31
CA GLN A 508 -23.45 -9.91 -17.49
C GLN A 508 -24.98 -9.90 -17.33
N SER A 509 -25.50 -9.02 -16.46
CA SER A 509 -26.92 -8.93 -16.12
C SER A 509 -27.70 -7.92 -16.99
N ILE A 510 -27.01 -7.14 -17.82
CA ILE A 510 -27.66 -6.17 -18.71
C ILE A 510 -28.36 -6.92 -19.84
N ASP A 511 -29.67 -6.74 -19.92
CA ASP A 511 -30.56 -7.29 -20.95
C ASP A 511 -31.11 -6.20 -21.89
N HIS A 512 -31.10 -4.94 -21.46
CA HIS A 512 -31.56 -3.78 -22.21
C HIS A 512 -30.46 -2.72 -22.31
N VAL A 513 -30.20 -2.26 -23.54
CA VAL A 513 -29.30 -1.14 -23.81
C VAL A 513 -30.11 0.02 -24.38
N ILE A 514 -30.14 1.14 -23.68
CA ILE A 514 -30.80 2.37 -24.11
C ILE A 514 -29.72 3.32 -24.58
N PHE A 515 -29.77 3.70 -25.85
CA PHE A 515 -28.84 4.67 -26.44
C PHE A 515 -29.47 6.05 -26.42
N ASP A 516 -28.70 7.06 -26.00
CA ASP A 516 -29.04 8.43 -26.31
C ASP A 516 -28.92 8.65 -27.83
N LYS A 517 -29.74 9.52 -28.40
CA LYS A 517 -29.69 9.77 -29.84
C LYS A 517 -28.52 10.70 -30.16
N THR A 518 -28.51 11.88 -29.56
CA THR A 518 -27.55 12.95 -29.87
C THR A 518 -26.24 12.70 -29.14
N GLY A 519 -25.11 12.67 -29.84
CA GLY A 519 -23.79 12.43 -29.24
C GLY A 519 -23.46 10.96 -28.95
N THR A 520 -24.40 10.03 -29.12
CA THR A 520 -24.13 8.57 -29.05
C THR A 520 -24.42 7.87 -30.37
N LEU A 521 -25.66 7.92 -30.88
CA LEU A 521 -25.99 7.35 -32.20
C LEU A 521 -25.71 8.30 -33.36
N THR A 522 -25.80 9.61 -33.12
CA THR A 522 -25.55 10.64 -34.13
C THR A 522 -24.45 11.59 -33.67
N LYS A 523 -23.58 12.02 -34.61
CA LYS A 523 -22.54 13.03 -34.37
C LYS A 523 -23.11 14.37 -33.93
#